data_AF-A0A662GJ43-F1
#
_entry.id   AF-A0A662GJ43-F1
#
_cell.length_a   1.000
_cell.length_b   1.000
_cell.length_c   1.000
_cell.angle_alpha   90.00
_cell.angle_beta   90.00
_cell.angle_gamma   90.00
#
_symmetry.space_group_name_H-M   'P 1'
#
loop_
_entity.id
_entity.type
_entity.pdbx_description
1 polymer ?
#
loop_
_entity_poly.entity_id
_entity_poly.type
_entity_poly.pdbx_seq_one_letter_code
_entity_poly.pdbx_strand_id
1 'polypeptide(L)'
;MKFLFEKDYKFSMSFKILLTDKIKSNSIREIVNVIEAIQSYDFDWEFYLISGKEEKPSSLERITPIPCSPGGLSFLSFIFDEEKLVEYLPYKQKVKEKIKELLIKGYQPSRVIKTSVLENILDRYPEILTHCFFEIALPLSEDRIEEKNMLKGVFEEYEIVRTEYYYLDPPLVKAILEEVYYLHEYLEMLSQVYEKERREAEGSILLLRGTFPVSVTLIEMENVVKENIKPVRDMIYERVLVYNRLIPVEKLF
;
A
#
# COMPACT_ATOMS: atom_id res chain seq x y z
N MET A 1 -10.46 -42.66 -1.70
CA MET A 1 -9.97 -41.54 -2.52
C MET A 1 -10.93 -40.37 -2.30
N LYS A 2 -10.65 -39.53 -1.29
CA LYS A 2 -11.52 -38.43 -0.87
C LYS A 2 -10.98 -37.14 -1.49
N PHE A 3 -11.64 -36.62 -2.51
CA PHE A 3 -11.63 -35.20 -2.80
C PHE A 3 -12.94 -34.65 -2.25
N LEU A 4 -12.87 -34.18 -1.00
CA LEU A 4 -13.94 -33.36 -0.44
C LEU A 4 -13.79 -32.00 -1.09
N PHE A 5 -14.73 -31.70 -1.97
CA PHE A 5 -14.97 -30.36 -2.49
C PHE A 5 -14.90 -29.36 -1.32
N GLU A 6 -13.97 -28.41 -1.45
CA GLU A 6 -13.93 -27.21 -0.62
C GLU A 6 -15.34 -26.64 -0.58
N LYS A 7 -15.88 -26.55 0.63
CA LYS A 7 -17.11 -25.81 0.84
C LYS A 7 -16.83 -24.37 0.46
N ASP A 8 -17.50 -23.92 -0.60
CA ASP A 8 -17.68 -22.51 -0.94
C ASP A 8 -18.23 -21.77 0.27
N TYR A 9 -17.34 -21.29 1.14
CA TYR A 9 -17.66 -20.23 2.06
C TYR A 9 -17.82 -18.96 1.24
N LYS A 10 -19.06 -18.64 0.86
CA LYS A 10 -19.44 -17.26 0.50
C LYS A 10 -19.29 -16.38 1.76
N PHE A 11 -18.06 -16.08 2.14
CA PHE A 11 -17.78 -14.85 2.86
C PHE A 11 -18.22 -13.70 1.96
N SER A 12 -18.87 -12.69 2.52
CA SER A 12 -19.17 -11.49 1.77
C SER A 12 -17.84 -10.83 1.38
N MET A 13 -17.35 -11.09 0.17
CA MET A 13 -16.09 -10.53 -0.36
C MET A 13 -16.15 -9.00 -0.33
N SER A 14 -15.66 -8.38 0.73
CA SER A 14 -15.55 -6.93 0.83
C SER A 14 -14.11 -6.63 1.16
N PHE A 15 -13.47 -5.84 0.31
CA PHE A 15 -12.13 -5.33 0.58
C PHE A 15 -12.05 -4.77 1.99
N LYS A 16 -11.11 -5.30 2.76
CA LYS A 16 -10.86 -4.92 4.15
C LYS A 16 -9.37 -4.86 4.38
N ILE A 17 -8.90 -3.74 4.90
CA ILE A 17 -7.57 -3.55 5.44
C ILE A 17 -7.53 -4.26 6.79
N LEU A 18 -6.57 -5.17 6.95
CA LEU A 18 -6.41 -6.00 8.13
C LEU A 18 -5.54 -5.26 9.15
N LEU A 19 -6.09 -4.16 9.67
CA LEU A 19 -5.57 -3.39 10.79
C LEU A 19 -6.69 -3.16 11.81
N THR A 20 -6.33 -2.84 13.05
CA THR A 20 -7.30 -2.57 14.11
C THR A 20 -8.12 -1.32 13.80
N ASP A 21 -9.39 -1.30 14.23
CA ASP A 21 -10.26 -0.14 14.01
C ASP A 21 -9.70 1.14 14.64
N LYS A 22 -8.94 1.01 15.73
CA LYS A 22 -8.20 2.11 16.36
C LYS A 22 -7.24 2.81 15.38
N ILE A 23 -6.56 2.07 14.51
CA ILE A 23 -5.69 2.65 13.48
C ILE A 23 -6.55 3.20 12.34
N LYS A 24 -7.48 2.37 11.86
CA LYS A 24 -8.26 2.67 10.65
C LYS A 24 -9.20 3.87 10.77
N SER A 25 -9.60 4.23 12.00
CA SER A 25 -10.47 5.37 12.27
C SER A 25 -9.78 6.73 12.19
N ASN A 26 -8.45 6.78 12.14
CA ASN A 26 -7.71 8.03 11.95
C ASN A 26 -7.56 8.33 10.47
N SER A 27 -7.34 9.60 10.14
CA SER A 27 -7.03 9.99 8.77
C SER A 27 -5.68 9.38 8.33
N ILE A 28 -5.53 9.09 7.04
CA ILE A 28 -4.27 8.58 6.46
C ILE A 28 -3.11 9.49 6.85
N ARG A 29 -3.33 10.81 6.86
CA ARG A 29 -2.37 11.83 7.29
C ARG A 29 -1.85 11.62 8.72
N GLU A 30 -2.72 11.25 9.65
CA GLU A 30 -2.36 11.08 11.07
C GLU A 30 -1.60 9.76 11.32
N ILE A 31 -1.69 8.80 10.41
CA ILE A 31 -1.10 7.47 10.55
C ILE A 31 0.06 7.23 9.59
N VAL A 32 0.63 8.28 9.00
CA VAL A 32 1.78 8.17 8.09
C VAL A 32 2.93 7.37 8.73
N ASN A 33 3.26 7.66 9.99
CA ASN A 33 4.30 6.93 10.73
C ASN A 33 3.95 5.44 10.95
N VAL A 34 2.65 5.10 11.04
CA VAL A 34 2.19 3.70 11.13
C VAL A 34 2.34 3.00 9.78
N ILE A 35 1.96 3.68 8.70
CA ILE A 35 2.13 3.19 7.33
C ILE A 35 3.61 2.93 7.04
N GLU A 36 4.49 3.86 7.39
CA GLU A 36 5.93 3.70 7.29
C GLU A 36 6.47 2.55 8.13
N ALA A 37 6.03 2.40 9.37
CA ALA A 37 6.47 1.30 10.22
C ALA A 37 6.10 -0.07 9.63
N ILE A 38 4.94 -0.19 8.98
CA ILE A 38 4.56 -1.41 8.25
C ILE A 38 5.41 -1.56 6.99
N GLN A 39 5.49 -0.51 6.16
CA GLN A 39 6.16 -0.57 4.87
C GLN A 39 7.67 -0.72 4.98
N SER A 40 8.29 -0.28 6.08
CA SER A 40 9.72 -0.47 6.37
C SER A 40 10.03 -1.76 7.13
N TYR A 41 9.02 -2.60 7.42
CA TYR A 41 9.24 -3.86 8.15
C TYR A 41 10.18 -4.77 7.37
N ASP A 42 11.34 -5.02 7.96
CA ASP A 42 12.47 -5.70 7.33
C ASP A 42 12.34 -7.23 7.44
N PHE A 43 11.42 -7.79 6.65
CA PHE A 43 11.22 -9.22 6.54
C PHE A 43 11.22 -9.64 5.07
N ASP A 44 11.87 -10.76 4.76
CA ASP A 44 11.84 -11.30 3.39
C ASP A 44 10.61 -12.19 3.21
N TRP A 45 9.59 -11.65 2.53
CA TRP A 45 8.40 -12.40 2.17
C TRP A 45 8.63 -13.42 1.05
N GLU A 46 9.82 -13.57 0.48
CA GLU A 46 10.16 -14.51 -0.62
C GLU A 46 9.39 -14.29 -1.94
N PHE A 47 8.35 -13.46 -1.96
CA PHE A 47 7.60 -13.08 -3.14
C PHE A 47 7.89 -11.61 -3.46
N TYR A 48 8.36 -11.35 -4.68
CA TYR A 48 8.84 -10.03 -5.10
C TYR A 48 7.98 -9.50 -6.26
N LEU A 49 7.51 -8.26 -6.11
CA LEU A 49 6.83 -7.53 -7.18
C LEU A 49 7.66 -6.31 -7.59
N ILE A 50 7.95 -6.22 -8.89
CA ILE A 50 8.79 -5.19 -9.50
C ILE A 50 8.00 -4.51 -10.61
N SER A 51 8.07 -3.18 -10.69
CA SER A 51 7.49 -2.44 -11.80
C SER A 51 8.31 -2.71 -13.06
N GLY A 52 7.69 -3.10 -14.17
CA GLY A 52 8.38 -3.54 -15.40
C GLY A 52 9.26 -2.51 -16.14
N LYS A 53 9.45 -1.29 -15.60
CA LYS A 53 10.23 -0.20 -16.21
C LYS A 53 11.62 -0.01 -15.60
N GLU A 54 12.04 -0.83 -14.64
CA GLU A 54 13.22 -0.52 -13.82
C GLU A 54 14.45 -1.35 -14.20
N GLU A 55 15.44 -0.67 -14.80
CA GLU A 55 16.65 -1.32 -15.35
C GLU A 55 17.76 -1.57 -14.29
N LYS A 56 17.64 -1.04 -13.07
CA LYS A 56 18.71 -1.12 -12.05
C LYS A 56 18.18 -1.47 -10.64
N PRO A 57 18.41 -2.69 -10.15
CA PRO A 57 17.98 -3.12 -8.81
C PRO A 57 18.57 -2.31 -7.65
N SER A 58 19.77 -1.73 -7.83
CA SER A 58 20.46 -0.98 -6.78
C SER A 58 19.84 0.38 -6.45
N SER A 59 18.83 0.81 -7.20
CA SER A 59 18.08 2.04 -6.95
C SER A 59 16.66 1.76 -6.46
N LEU A 60 16.40 0.55 -5.96
CA LEU A 60 15.08 0.14 -5.48
C LEU A 60 15.06 0.02 -3.96
N GLU A 61 14.00 0.51 -3.35
CA GLU A 61 13.64 0.25 -1.96
C GLU A 61 12.59 -0.84 -1.89
N ARG A 62 12.67 -1.64 -0.83
CA ARG A 62 11.72 -2.71 -0.53
C ARG A 62 10.70 -2.19 0.45
N ILE A 63 9.41 -2.29 0.10
CA ILE A 63 8.32 -2.03 1.02
C ILE A 63 7.45 -3.28 1.24
N THR A 64 6.96 -3.42 2.46
CA THR A 64 5.97 -4.44 2.85
C THR A 64 4.55 -3.87 2.73
N PRO A 65 3.63 -4.48 1.96
CA PRO A 65 2.27 -3.98 1.85
C PRO A 65 1.51 -4.14 3.17
N ILE A 66 0.55 -3.25 3.41
CA ILE A 66 -0.45 -3.41 4.45
C ILE A 66 -1.35 -4.60 4.08
N PRO A 67 -1.48 -5.62 4.94
CA PRO A 67 -2.29 -6.80 4.64
C PRO A 67 -3.77 -6.44 4.42
N CYS A 68 -4.36 -6.95 3.35
CA CYS A 68 -5.76 -6.74 3.01
C CYS A 68 -6.46 -8.07 2.69
N SER A 69 -7.79 -8.08 2.71
CA SER A 69 -8.60 -9.19 2.23
C SER A 69 -9.71 -8.67 1.33
N PRO A 70 -9.69 -8.95 0.01
CA PRO A 70 -8.58 -9.58 -0.71
C PRO A 70 -7.37 -8.64 -0.90
N GLY A 71 -6.17 -9.22 -1.03
CA GLY A 71 -5.00 -8.56 -1.57
C GLY A 71 -3.99 -7.98 -0.58
N GLY A 72 -3.29 -6.93 -1.03
CA GLY A 72 -2.40 -6.11 -0.23
C GLY A 72 -2.44 -4.66 -0.71
N LEU A 73 -2.22 -3.70 0.20
CA LEU A 73 -2.26 -2.26 -0.07
C LEU A 73 -0.89 -1.65 0.18
N SER A 74 -0.35 -0.88 -0.76
CA SER A 74 0.90 -0.14 -0.61
C SER A 74 0.66 1.36 -0.84
N PHE A 75 1.20 2.22 0.02
CA PHE A 75 1.32 3.65 -0.25
C PHE A 75 2.66 3.90 -0.95
N LEU A 76 2.61 4.24 -2.22
CA LEU A 76 3.80 4.39 -3.05
C LEU A 76 4.45 5.77 -2.86
N SER A 77 3.66 6.82 -2.69
CA SER A 77 4.17 8.16 -2.40
C SER A 77 3.12 9.06 -1.75
N PHE A 78 3.58 10.15 -1.12
CA PHE A 78 2.73 11.22 -0.60
C PHE A 78 2.94 12.52 -1.39
N ILE A 79 1.84 13.24 -1.60
CA ILE A 79 1.79 14.50 -2.37
C ILE A 79 1.68 15.67 -1.40
N PHE A 80 2.65 16.59 -1.51
CA PHE A 80 2.77 17.77 -0.68
C PHE A 80 2.11 18.99 -1.35
N ASP A 81 1.51 19.85 -0.55
CA ASP A 81 1.26 21.25 -0.91
C ASP A 81 2.62 21.96 -1.00
N GLU A 82 3.13 22.10 -2.22
CA GLU A 82 4.46 22.67 -2.47
C GLU A 82 4.60 24.10 -1.95
N GLU A 83 3.53 24.89 -1.99
CA GLU A 83 3.58 26.28 -1.52
C GLU A 83 3.74 26.34 -0.01
N LYS A 84 2.93 25.59 0.73
CA LYS A 84 3.05 25.49 2.19
C LYS A 84 4.35 24.83 2.62
N LEU A 85 4.79 23.78 1.90
CA LEU A 85 6.06 23.13 2.16
C LEU A 85 7.20 24.15 2.11
N VAL A 86 7.27 24.95 1.05
CA VAL A 86 8.29 26.01 0.89
C VAL A 86 8.16 27.09 1.98
N GLU A 87 6.94 27.47 2.33
CA GLU A 87 6.66 28.42 3.42
C GLU A 87 7.27 27.96 4.75
N TYR A 88 7.12 26.69 5.10
CA TYR A 88 7.57 26.13 6.38
C TYR A 88 9.04 25.73 6.43
N LEU A 89 9.76 25.76 5.31
CA LEU A 89 11.20 25.48 5.31
C LEU A 89 11.97 26.41 6.27
N PRO A 90 12.91 25.90 7.06
CA PRO A 90 13.72 26.71 7.99
C PRO A 90 14.87 27.46 7.30
N TYR A 91 14.84 27.57 5.97
CA TYR A 91 15.92 28.15 5.17
C TYR A 91 15.71 29.63 4.87
N LYS A 92 16.79 30.32 4.49
CA LYS A 92 16.73 31.71 4.01
C LYS A 92 15.93 31.80 2.70
N GLN A 93 15.28 32.93 2.45
CA GLN A 93 14.42 33.16 1.29
C GLN A 93 15.06 32.76 -0.06
N LYS A 94 16.32 33.13 -0.30
CA LYS A 94 17.06 32.75 -1.51
C LYS A 94 17.18 31.23 -1.73
N VAL A 95 17.24 30.45 -0.65
CA VAL A 95 17.29 28.98 -0.72
C VAL A 95 15.89 28.42 -0.94
N LYS A 96 14.88 28.99 -0.27
CA LYS A 96 13.46 28.65 -0.50
C LYS A 96 13.05 28.82 -1.96
N GLU A 97 13.43 29.93 -2.57
CA GLU A 97 13.17 30.22 -4.00
C GLU A 97 13.79 29.16 -4.92
N LYS A 98 15.05 28.79 -4.68
CA LYS A 98 15.71 27.70 -5.43
C LYS A 98 15.01 26.36 -5.26
N ILE A 99 14.60 26.03 -4.04
CA ILE A 99 13.86 24.79 -3.78
C ILE A 99 12.51 24.84 -4.51
N LYS A 100 11.76 25.94 -4.43
CA LYS A 100 10.51 26.15 -5.17
C LYS A 100 10.69 25.95 -6.68
N GLU A 101 11.73 26.51 -7.27
CA GLU A 101 12.05 26.32 -8.69
C GLU A 101 12.33 24.86 -9.06
N LEU A 102 12.96 24.09 -8.16
CA LEU A 102 13.22 22.67 -8.39
C LEU A 102 11.94 21.84 -8.26
N LEU A 103 11.10 22.10 -7.25
CA LEU A 103 9.81 21.43 -7.07
C LEU A 103 8.90 21.62 -8.30
N ILE A 104 8.77 22.87 -8.79
CA ILE A 104 7.99 23.19 -10.01
C ILE A 104 8.50 22.45 -11.26
N LYS A 105 9.80 22.12 -11.31
CA LYS A 105 10.40 21.33 -12.40
C LYS A 105 10.17 19.81 -12.23
N GLY A 106 9.43 19.39 -11.22
CA GLY A 106 9.14 17.98 -10.91
C GLY A 106 10.23 17.29 -10.08
N TYR A 107 11.15 18.03 -9.46
CA TYR A 107 12.09 17.41 -8.53
C TYR A 107 11.38 17.05 -7.23
N GLN A 108 11.58 15.83 -6.74
CA GLN A 108 10.98 15.36 -5.50
C GLN A 108 11.52 16.10 -4.27
N PRO A 109 10.67 16.39 -3.26
CA PRO A 109 11.07 17.01 -2.01
C PRO A 109 12.26 16.35 -1.31
N SER A 110 12.26 15.02 -1.19
CA SER A 110 13.32 14.25 -0.51
C SER A 110 14.70 14.36 -1.18
N ARG A 111 14.75 14.73 -2.47
CA ARG A 111 16.01 14.96 -3.20
C ARG A 111 16.59 16.36 -3.02
N VAL A 112 15.74 17.33 -2.67
CA VAL A 112 16.13 18.75 -2.60
C VAL A 112 16.08 19.32 -1.18
N ILE A 113 15.40 18.64 -0.27
CA ILE A 113 15.28 18.96 1.16
C ILE A 113 15.81 17.76 1.95
N LYS A 114 16.57 18.03 3.02
CA LYS A 114 17.05 16.97 3.92
C LYS A 114 15.86 16.27 4.59
N THR A 115 15.87 14.93 4.65
CA THR A 115 14.83 14.13 5.32
C THR A 115 14.49 14.63 6.73
N SER A 116 15.50 14.84 7.60
CA SER A 116 15.29 15.41 8.95
C SER A 116 14.53 16.75 9.01
N VAL A 117 14.56 17.53 7.92
CA VAL A 117 13.81 18.79 7.81
C VAL A 117 12.38 18.52 7.35
N LEU A 118 12.17 17.58 6.43
CA LEU A 118 10.84 17.15 6.02
C LEU A 118 10.07 16.53 7.19
N GLU A 119 10.68 15.57 7.90
CA GLU A 119 10.11 14.94 9.09
C GLU A 119 9.64 15.99 10.11
N ASN A 120 10.50 16.97 10.43
CA ASN A 120 10.17 18.02 11.39
C ASN A 120 9.03 18.95 10.92
N ILE A 121 8.95 19.21 9.61
CA ILE A 121 7.84 19.99 9.06
C ILE A 121 6.54 19.19 9.19
N LEU A 122 6.55 17.89 8.89
CA LEU A 122 5.35 17.05 8.92
C LEU A 122 4.83 16.84 10.34
N ASP A 123 5.74 16.68 11.30
CA ASP A 123 5.37 16.61 12.72
C ASP A 123 4.64 17.87 13.20
N ARG A 124 4.95 19.04 12.62
CA ARG A 124 4.38 20.34 13.02
C ARG A 124 3.20 20.79 12.16
N TYR A 125 3.25 20.46 10.87
CA TYR A 125 2.35 20.93 9.82
C TYR A 125 1.89 19.76 8.95
N PRO A 126 1.23 18.73 9.52
CA PRO A 126 0.84 17.54 8.77
C PRO A 126 -0.15 17.86 7.63
N GLU A 127 -0.85 18.99 7.68
CA GLU A 127 -1.77 19.47 6.66
C GLU A 127 -1.12 19.77 5.30
N ILE A 128 0.21 19.83 5.22
CA ILE A 128 0.90 19.92 3.93
C ILE A 128 0.72 18.66 3.09
N LEU A 129 0.43 17.51 3.71
CA LEU A 129 0.08 16.31 2.96
C LEU A 129 -1.36 16.43 2.47
N THR A 130 -1.53 16.36 1.15
CA THR A 130 -2.83 16.52 0.50
C THR A 130 -3.38 15.19 0.00
N HIS A 131 -2.55 14.40 -0.66
CA HIS A 131 -2.93 13.13 -1.27
C HIS A 131 -1.83 12.09 -1.13
N CYS A 132 -2.16 10.83 -1.38
CA CYS A 132 -1.22 9.73 -1.53
C CYS A 132 -1.47 9.03 -2.86
N PHE A 133 -0.40 8.53 -3.47
CA PHE A 133 -0.48 7.56 -4.55
C PHE A 133 -0.37 6.15 -3.95
N PHE A 134 -1.34 5.30 -4.24
CA PHE A 134 -1.43 3.97 -3.65
C PHE A 134 -1.58 2.88 -4.72
N GLU A 135 -1.23 1.66 -4.36
CA GLU A 135 -1.35 0.45 -5.18
C GLU A 135 -2.08 -0.64 -4.39
N ILE A 136 -3.02 -1.32 -5.05
CA ILE A 136 -3.68 -2.51 -4.52
C ILE A 136 -3.34 -3.69 -5.41
N ALA A 137 -2.79 -4.75 -4.82
CA ALA A 137 -2.55 -6.02 -5.47
C ALA A 137 -3.68 -6.99 -5.17
N LEU A 138 -4.39 -7.47 -6.19
CA LEU A 138 -5.54 -8.36 -6.09
C LEU A 138 -5.25 -9.67 -6.84
N PRO A 139 -5.25 -10.84 -6.17
CA PRO A 139 -5.07 -12.11 -6.86
C PRO A 139 -6.33 -12.48 -7.63
N LEU A 140 -6.18 -12.76 -8.93
CA LEU A 140 -7.29 -13.07 -9.82
C LEU A 140 -7.56 -14.56 -9.94
N SER A 141 -8.82 -14.94 -10.09
CA SER A 141 -9.25 -16.29 -10.46
C SER A 141 -9.24 -16.54 -11.96
N GLU A 142 -9.32 -15.47 -12.76
CA GLU A 142 -9.32 -15.54 -14.22
C GLU A 142 -8.49 -14.39 -14.82
N ASP A 143 -7.79 -14.67 -15.92
CA ASP A 143 -6.91 -13.69 -16.59
C ASP A 143 -7.65 -12.67 -17.46
N ARG A 144 -8.97 -12.84 -17.67
CA ARG A 144 -9.76 -12.05 -18.64
C ARG A 144 -10.60 -11.00 -17.95
N ILE A 145 -10.03 -9.80 -17.80
CA ILE A 145 -10.74 -8.61 -17.32
C ILE A 145 -10.84 -7.57 -18.44
N GLU A 146 -12.04 -7.06 -18.70
CA GLU A 146 -12.20 -5.93 -19.63
C GLU A 146 -11.65 -4.64 -19.00
N GLU A 147 -10.78 -3.92 -19.70
CA GLU A 147 -10.10 -2.71 -19.22
C GLU A 147 -11.04 -1.64 -18.64
N LYS A 148 -12.21 -1.43 -19.25
CA LYS A 148 -13.25 -0.51 -18.75
C LYS A 148 -13.76 -0.84 -17.33
N ASN A 149 -13.49 -2.05 -16.84
CA ASN A 149 -13.89 -2.50 -15.50
C ASN A 149 -12.78 -2.25 -14.45
N MET A 150 -11.55 -1.94 -14.88
CA MET A 150 -10.39 -1.73 -14.00
C MET A 150 -10.18 -0.25 -13.64
N LEU A 151 -10.35 0.65 -14.61
CA LEU A 151 -10.15 2.09 -14.43
C LEU A 151 -11.46 2.81 -14.08
N LYS A 152 -11.96 2.59 -12.87
CA LYS A 152 -13.14 3.32 -12.34
C LYS A 152 -12.81 4.07 -11.06
N GLY A 153 -13.38 5.26 -10.95
CA GLY A 153 -13.32 6.15 -9.78
C GLY A 153 -11.89 6.56 -9.42
N VAL A 154 -11.32 6.02 -8.34
CA VAL A 154 -10.01 6.43 -7.80
C VAL A 154 -8.82 5.83 -8.54
N PHE A 155 -9.03 4.79 -9.35
CA PHE A 155 -7.95 4.11 -10.06
C PHE A 155 -7.65 4.77 -11.39
N GLU A 156 -6.38 5.05 -11.62
CA GLU A 156 -5.82 5.76 -12.77
C GLU A 156 -4.98 4.84 -13.65
N GLU A 157 -4.35 3.82 -13.07
CA GLU A 157 -3.51 2.86 -13.78
C GLU A 157 -3.81 1.43 -13.35
N TYR A 158 -3.58 0.48 -14.25
CA TYR A 158 -3.62 -0.94 -13.92
C TYR A 158 -2.48 -1.70 -14.61
N GLU A 159 -2.12 -2.83 -14.01
CA GLU A 159 -1.17 -3.78 -14.56
C GLU A 159 -1.58 -5.19 -14.15
N ILE A 160 -1.48 -6.16 -15.06
CA ILE A 160 -1.71 -7.57 -14.75
C ILE A 160 -0.37 -8.29 -14.84
N VAL A 161 0.04 -8.90 -13.73
CA VAL A 161 1.30 -9.63 -13.62
C VAL A 161 0.96 -11.10 -13.41
N ARG A 162 1.41 -11.96 -14.34
CA ARG A 162 1.33 -13.41 -14.17
C ARG A 162 2.59 -13.91 -13.48
N THR A 163 2.44 -14.60 -12.36
CA THR A 163 3.55 -15.00 -11.51
C THR A 163 3.19 -16.15 -10.57
N GLU A 164 4.20 -16.73 -9.94
CA GLU A 164 4.06 -17.57 -8.75
C GLU A 164 4.07 -16.65 -7.53
N TYR A 165 3.14 -16.85 -6.61
CA TYR A 165 2.98 -16.01 -5.44
C TYR A 165 2.58 -16.81 -4.21
N TYR A 166 2.91 -16.25 -3.05
CA TYR A 166 2.49 -16.76 -1.76
C TYR A 166 1.33 -15.96 -1.19
N TYR A 167 0.49 -16.61 -0.42
CA TYR A 167 -0.64 -15.98 0.25
C TYR A 167 -0.95 -16.60 1.60
N LEU A 168 -1.69 -15.86 2.41
CA LEU A 168 -2.27 -16.32 3.67
C LEU A 168 -3.80 -16.38 3.59
N ASP A 169 -4.37 -17.33 4.32
CA ASP A 169 -5.81 -17.40 4.52
C ASP A 169 -6.26 -16.22 5.42
N PRO A 170 -7.27 -15.42 5.02
CA PRO A 170 -7.72 -14.26 5.79
C PRO A 170 -8.08 -14.54 7.26
N PRO A 171 -8.70 -15.68 7.61
CA PRO A 171 -8.96 -16.02 9.02
C PRO A 171 -7.70 -16.09 9.89
N LEU A 172 -6.56 -16.52 9.36
CA LEU A 172 -5.30 -16.59 10.12
C LEU A 172 -4.83 -15.18 10.51
N VAL A 173 -4.83 -14.25 9.55
CA VAL A 173 -4.41 -12.86 9.79
C VAL A 173 -5.38 -12.14 10.73
N LYS A 174 -6.69 -12.42 10.62
CA LYS A 174 -7.70 -11.89 11.55
C LYS A 174 -7.47 -12.37 12.98
N ALA A 175 -7.11 -13.64 13.19
CA ALA A 175 -6.82 -14.16 14.52
C ALA A 175 -5.63 -13.43 15.17
N ILE A 176 -4.58 -13.09 14.39
CA ILE A 176 -3.46 -12.29 14.91
C ILE A 176 -3.96 -10.93 15.44
N LEU A 177 -4.82 -10.23 14.69
CA LEU A 177 -5.35 -8.93 15.11
C LEU A 177 -6.18 -8.99 16.40
N GLU A 178 -6.77 -10.15 16.72
CA GLU A 178 -7.53 -10.37 17.95
C GLU A 178 -6.61 -10.60 19.17
N GLU A 179 -5.37 -11.05 18.95
CA GLU A 179 -4.41 -11.40 20.01
C GLU A 179 -3.42 -10.27 20.34
N VAL A 180 -3.12 -9.40 19.38
CA VAL A 180 -2.06 -8.37 19.51
C VAL A 180 -2.58 -7.00 19.92
N TYR A 181 -1.80 -6.29 20.74
CA TYR A 181 -2.11 -4.92 21.16
C TYR A 181 -1.23 -3.87 20.47
N TYR A 182 -0.01 -4.25 20.10
CA TYR A 182 0.96 -3.35 19.50
C TYR A 182 1.26 -3.72 18.04
N LEU A 183 1.60 -2.70 17.24
CA LEU A 183 1.90 -2.88 15.81
C LEU A 183 3.10 -3.79 15.56
N HIS A 184 4.14 -3.70 16.40
CA HIS A 184 5.33 -4.54 16.23
C HIS A 184 5.03 -6.03 16.51
N GLU A 185 4.22 -6.33 17.54
CA GLU A 185 3.73 -7.69 17.81
C GLU A 185 2.92 -8.24 16.64
N TYR A 186 2.06 -7.40 16.05
CA TYR A 186 1.29 -7.76 14.86
C TYR A 186 2.20 -8.18 13.70
N LEU A 187 3.21 -7.38 13.37
CA LEU A 187 4.12 -7.65 12.26
C LEU A 187 5.00 -8.89 12.54
N GLU A 188 5.46 -9.05 13.77
CA GLU A 188 6.24 -10.22 14.19
C GLU A 188 5.42 -11.50 14.06
N MET A 189 4.20 -11.53 14.63
CA MET A 189 3.32 -12.69 14.52
C MET A 189 2.90 -12.96 13.07
N LEU A 190 2.66 -11.92 12.27
CA LEU A 190 2.36 -12.06 10.84
C LEU A 190 3.50 -12.76 10.10
N SER A 191 4.75 -12.38 10.37
CA SER A 191 5.92 -13.04 9.77
C SER A 191 6.06 -14.50 10.19
N GLN A 192 5.84 -14.82 11.47
CA GLN A 192 5.88 -16.20 11.96
C GLN A 192 4.76 -17.09 11.36
N VAL A 193 3.56 -16.53 11.20
CA VAL A 193 2.44 -17.23 10.55
C VAL A 193 2.73 -17.41 9.07
N TYR A 194 3.30 -16.40 8.41
CA TYR A 194 3.73 -16.50 7.02
C TYR A 194 4.76 -17.62 6.80
N GLU A 195 5.76 -17.73 7.66
CA GLU A 195 6.78 -18.79 7.56
C GLU A 195 6.19 -20.20 7.63
N LYS A 196 5.13 -20.38 8.43
CA LYS A 196 4.55 -21.71 8.75
C LYS A 196 3.37 -22.08 7.87
N GLU A 197 2.51 -21.11 7.55
CA GLU A 197 1.16 -21.34 7.01
C GLU A 197 0.97 -20.73 5.61
N ARG A 198 1.98 -20.05 5.03
CA ARG A 198 1.85 -19.54 3.66
C ARG A 198 1.55 -20.68 2.69
N ARG A 199 0.71 -20.38 1.72
CA ARG A 199 0.41 -21.26 0.59
C ARG A 199 0.92 -20.64 -0.68
N GLU A 200 1.26 -21.50 -1.63
CA GLU A 200 1.73 -21.13 -2.95
C GLU A 200 0.60 -21.23 -3.97
N ALA A 201 0.60 -20.34 -4.96
CA ALA A 201 -0.25 -20.42 -6.13
C ALA A 201 0.46 -19.82 -7.35
N GLU A 202 0.10 -20.32 -8.54
CA GLU A 202 0.43 -19.67 -9.82
C GLU A 202 -0.83 -18.97 -10.35
N GLY A 203 -0.69 -17.74 -10.85
CA GLY A 203 -1.79 -17.05 -11.50
C GLY A 203 -1.51 -15.58 -11.79
N SER A 204 -2.57 -14.82 -12.03
CA SER A 204 -2.49 -13.39 -12.30
C SER A 204 -2.77 -12.57 -11.05
N ILE A 205 -2.00 -11.49 -10.88
CA ILE A 205 -2.23 -10.44 -9.88
C ILE A 205 -2.55 -9.16 -10.62
N LEU A 206 -3.71 -8.59 -10.31
CA LEU A 206 -4.11 -7.27 -10.76
C LEU A 206 -3.55 -6.21 -9.80
N LEU A 207 -2.71 -5.33 -10.32
CA LEU A 207 -2.25 -4.14 -9.64
C LEU A 207 -3.13 -2.97 -10.09
N LEU A 208 -3.81 -2.30 -9.16
CA LEU A 208 -4.58 -1.08 -9.41
C LEU A 208 -3.92 0.07 -8.67
N ARG A 209 -3.66 1.18 -9.37
CA ARG A 209 -3.00 2.36 -8.79
C ARG A 209 -3.86 3.60 -8.95
N GLY A 210 -3.75 4.51 -8.00
CA GLY A 210 -4.55 5.73 -8.02
C GLY A 210 -4.18 6.72 -6.93
N THR A 211 -4.81 7.88 -6.99
CA THR A 211 -4.62 8.95 -6.01
C THR A 211 -5.78 9.00 -5.01
N PHE A 212 -5.47 9.20 -3.73
CA PHE A 212 -6.48 9.33 -2.68
C PHE A 212 -6.15 10.48 -1.72
N PRO A 213 -7.14 11.27 -1.25
CA PRO A 213 -6.89 12.34 -0.29
C PRO A 213 -6.44 11.77 1.05
N VAL A 214 -5.41 12.36 1.68
CA VAL A 214 -4.93 11.84 2.98
C VAL A 214 -5.73 12.34 4.17
N SER A 215 -6.63 13.30 3.96
CA SER A 215 -7.51 13.83 5.01
C SER A 215 -8.61 12.86 5.44
N VAL A 216 -8.83 11.78 4.69
CA VAL A 216 -9.85 10.78 4.96
C VAL A 216 -9.25 9.57 5.68
N THR A 217 -10.09 8.75 6.28
CA THR A 217 -9.72 7.56 7.05
C THR A 217 -9.45 6.33 6.18
N LEU A 218 -8.76 5.33 6.72
CA LEU A 218 -8.61 4.03 6.04
C LEU A 218 -9.96 3.32 5.87
N ILE A 219 -10.92 3.53 6.77
CA ILE A 219 -12.29 2.98 6.63
C ILE A 219 -12.98 3.57 5.40
N GLU A 220 -12.83 4.87 5.17
CA GLU A 220 -13.38 5.52 3.97
C GLU A 220 -12.69 5.01 2.70
N MET A 221 -11.36 4.81 2.74
CA MET A 221 -10.61 4.18 1.66
C MET A 221 -11.10 2.76 1.36
N GLU A 222 -11.28 1.92 2.38
CA GLU A 222 -11.84 0.56 2.26
C GLU A 222 -13.17 0.59 1.50
N ASN A 223 -14.07 1.51 1.88
CA ASN A 223 -15.38 1.62 1.28
C ASN A 223 -15.30 2.06 -0.18
N VAL A 224 -14.47 3.06 -0.51
CA VAL A 224 -14.30 3.50 -1.90
C VAL A 224 -13.70 2.39 -2.75
N VAL A 225 -12.61 1.76 -2.31
CA VAL A 225 -11.99 0.64 -3.02
C VAL A 225 -13.00 -0.48 -3.25
N LYS A 226 -13.75 -0.86 -2.21
CA LYS A 226 -14.79 -1.90 -2.29
C LYS A 226 -15.82 -1.60 -3.37
N GLU A 227 -16.29 -0.35 -3.47
CA GLU A 227 -17.23 0.07 -4.51
C GLU A 227 -16.61 0.01 -5.91
N ASN A 228 -15.36 0.46 -6.04
CA ASN A 228 -14.66 0.53 -7.31
C ASN A 228 -14.29 -0.85 -7.88
N ILE A 229 -14.00 -1.84 -7.04
CA ILE A 229 -13.67 -3.21 -7.47
C ILE A 229 -14.91 -4.09 -7.68
N LYS A 230 -16.12 -3.61 -7.40
CA LYS A 230 -17.38 -4.37 -7.64
C LYS A 230 -17.46 -5.03 -9.02
N PRO A 231 -17.07 -4.37 -10.14
CA PRO A 231 -17.17 -4.96 -11.48
C PRO A 231 -16.31 -6.21 -11.68
N VAL A 232 -15.26 -6.39 -10.87
CA VAL A 232 -14.30 -7.49 -10.98
C VAL A 232 -14.33 -8.40 -9.75
N ARG A 233 -15.26 -8.16 -8.82
CA ARG A 233 -15.31 -8.82 -7.51
C ARG A 233 -15.35 -10.35 -7.59
N ASP A 234 -16.16 -10.89 -8.49
CA ASP A 234 -16.33 -12.35 -8.63
C ASP A 234 -15.11 -13.03 -9.28
N MET A 235 -14.14 -12.24 -9.75
CA MET A 235 -12.88 -12.69 -10.36
C MET A 235 -11.69 -12.57 -9.41
N ILE A 236 -11.91 -12.22 -8.14
CA ILE A 236 -10.83 -12.00 -7.16
C ILE A 236 -10.87 -13.12 -6.11
N TYR A 237 -9.72 -13.75 -5.86
CA TYR A 237 -9.58 -14.69 -4.76
C TYR A 237 -9.56 -13.96 -3.42
N GLU A 238 -10.26 -14.51 -2.42
CA GLU A 238 -10.20 -14.02 -1.04
C GLU A 238 -8.92 -14.50 -0.34
N ARG A 239 -7.80 -13.86 -0.68
CA ARG A 239 -6.46 -14.17 -0.18
C ARG A 239 -5.80 -12.92 0.37
N VAL A 240 -4.98 -13.06 1.40
CA VAL A 240 -4.12 -11.99 1.88
C VAL A 240 -2.78 -12.08 1.18
N LEU A 241 -2.35 -10.99 0.54
CA LEU A 241 -1.04 -10.91 -0.10
C LEU A 241 -0.10 -10.08 0.77
N VAL A 242 1.04 -10.67 1.10
CA VAL A 242 2.20 -10.01 1.68
C VAL A 242 3.39 -10.32 0.77
N TYR A 243 4.18 -9.31 0.45
CA TYR A 243 5.23 -9.41 -0.56
C TYR A 243 6.27 -8.31 -0.37
N ASN A 244 7.43 -8.52 -0.99
CA ASN A 244 8.45 -7.51 -1.14
C ASN A 244 8.15 -6.68 -2.38
N ARG A 245 7.51 -5.51 -2.21
CA ARG A 245 7.32 -4.58 -3.32
C ARG A 245 8.58 -3.77 -3.52
N LEU A 246 9.22 -3.92 -4.67
CA LEU A 246 10.38 -3.10 -5.03
C LEU A 246 9.89 -1.85 -5.77
N ILE A 247 10.13 -0.69 -5.18
CA ILE A 247 9.81 0.63 -5.76
C ILE A 247 11.12 1.40 -5.99
N PRO A 248 11.19 2.32 -6.95
CA PRO A 248 12.34 3.21 -7.04
C PRO A 248 12.55 3.92 -5.70
N VAL A 249 13.80 4.21 -5.34
CA VAL A 249 14.15 4.98 -4.13
C VAL A 249 13.43 6.32 -4.17
N GLU A 250 12.27 6.29 -3.54
CA GLU A 250 11.30 7.34 -3.33
C GLU A 250 10.90 7.14 -1.88
N LYS A 251 11.78 7.53 -0.96
CA LYS A 251 11.38 7.48 0.44
C LYS A 251 10.09 8.28 0.57
N LEU A 252 9.15 7.71 1.33
CA LEU A 252 8.00 8.46 1.79
C LEU A 252 8.50 9.75 2.49
N PHE A 253 9.72 9.74 3.10
CA PHE A 253 10.50 10.92 3.56
C PHE A 253 12.04 10.76 3.53
#